data_AF-A0A9W7AYM2-F1
#
_entry.id   AF-A0A9W7AYM2-F1
#
_cell.length_a   1.000
_cell.length_b   1.000
_cell.length_c   1.000
_cell.angle_alpha   90.00
_cell.angle_beta   90.00
_cell.angle_gamma   90.00
#
_symmetry.space_group_name_H-M   'P 1'
#
loop_
_entity.id
_entity.type
_entity.pdbx_description
1 polymer ?
#
loop_
_entity_poly.entity_id
_entity_poly.type
_entity_poly.pdbx_seq_one_letter_code
_entity_poly.pdbx_strand_id
1 'polypeptide(L)'
;MVDFLPFQSSIISDLLGSLLEQDPELCPGINCCMVCGAPSKQTCPACNSVHYCSDKCMEADLNNLSDDEEEAQGHTPAVCKLLSSCSSPDKDSCRSELESYPSTLSNLLLSHPSFEPILFSSSSSSSRKAFQVHVVGAEKGSELWTEEGSFGACGWREAYAEALDEVCEVAGIKSFELVFVGLNLEEKGVERLSNKVSACCINSKYEDLKPSNFVKTTPDLLTLFNAGFTCPDYDWAGTLQSVLSNAIGTIPFFATSNSELENLNDVEWLDSNGFCSFDLDGDRAGGDGVGETRTRTS
;
A
#
# COMPACT_ATOMS: atom_id res chain seq x y z
N MET A 1 -18.89 -15.04 -9.78
CA MET A 1 -19.65 -14.68 -8.56
C MET A 1 -18.66 -14.85 -7.44
N VAL A 2 -18.16 -13.73 -6.91
CA VAL A 2 -17.30 -13.73 -5.71
C VAL A 2 -18.30 -13.57 -4.57
N ASP A 3 -18.41 -14.60 -3.72
CA ASP A 3 -19.25 -14.52 -2.54
C ASP A 3 -18.60 -13.55 -1.55
N PHE A 4 -19.35 -12.55 -1.10
CA PHE A 4 -18.88 -11.59 -0.10
C PHE A 4 -18.60 -12.34 1.20
N LEU A 5 -17.39 -12.18 1.75
CA LEU A 5 -17.05 -12.71 3.06
C LEU A 5 -17.67 -11.82 4.15
N PRO A 6 -18.22 -12.39 5.24
CA PRO A 6 -18.79 -11.63 6.35
C PRO A 6 -17.73 -10.79 7.07
N PHE A 7 -18.17 -9.71 7.70
CA PHE A 7 -17.33 -8.84 8.52
C PHE A 7 -16.78 -9.64 9.71
N GLN A 8 -15.45 -9.71 9.83
CA GLN A 8 -14.80 -10.44 10.92
C GLN A 8 -14.46 -9.50 12.07
N SER A 9 -15.08 -9.69 13.22
CA SER A 9 -14.58 -9.14 14.48
C SER A 9 -13.83 -10.24 15.25
N SER A 10 -12.61 -9.96 15.68
CA SER A 10 -11.97 -10.81 16.68
C SER A 10 -12.65 -10.53 18.03
N ILE A 11 -12.91 -11.57 18.81
CA ILE A 11 -13.46 -11.51 20.19
C ILE A 11 -12.63 -10.56 21.10
N ILE A 12 -11.43 -10.19 20.66
CA ILE A 12 -10.41 -9.56 21.48
C ILE A 12 -10.30 -8.04 21.27
N SER A 13 -11.15 -7.41 20.46
CA SER A 13 -11.11 -5.94 20.28
C SER A 13 -11.26 -5.19 21.61
N ASP A 14 -12.12 -5.67 22.52
CA ASP A 14 -12.34 -5.02 23.82
C ASP A 14 -11.31 -5.42 24.90
N LEU A 15 -10.68 -6.58 24.79
CA LEU A 15 -9.78 -7.10 25.83
C LEU A 15 -8.31 -6.67 25.63
N LEU A 16 -7.92 -6.37 24.40
CA LEU A 16 -6.52 -6.13 24.04
C LEU A 16 -6.10 -4.68 23.91
N GLY A 17 -7.03 -3.72 23.90
CA GLY A 17 -6.67 -2.30 23.77
C GLY A 17 -5.54 -1.91 24.74
N SER A 18 -5.65 -2.31 26.00
CA SER A 18 -4.62 -2.04 27.03
C SER A 18 -3.33 -2.87 26.95
N LEU A 19 -3.33 -4.00 26.24
CA LEU A 19 -2.18 -4.89 26.07
C LEU A 19 -1.39 -4.54 24.79
N LEU A 20 -2.08 -4.19 23.71
CA LEU A 20 -1.50 -3.63 22.48
C LEU A 20 -0.82 -2.27 22.75
N GLU A 21 -1.40 -1.46 23.64
CA GLU A 21 -0.78 -0.22 24.12
C GLU A 21 0.55 -0.45 24.86
N GLN A 22 0.74 -1.62 25.48
CA GLN A 22 1.95 -1.95 26.25
C GLN A 22 3.02 -2.65 25.41
N ASP A 23 2.60 -3.42 24.40
CA ASP A 23 3.50 -4.13 23.49
C ASP A 23 2.90 -4.15 22.06
N PRO A 24 3.27 -3.17 21.23
CA PRO A 24 2.73 -2.99 19.88
C PRO A 24 3.06 -4.16 18.93
N GLU A 25 4.02 -5.03 19.26
CA GLU A 25 4.37 -6.19 18.44
C GLU A 25 3.42 -7.39 18.68
N LEU A 26 2.54 -7.33 19.67
CA LEU A 26 1.58 -8.42 19.97
C LEU A 26 0.37 -8.36 19.04
N CYS A 27 0.38 -9.10 17.94
CA CYS A 27 -0.82 -9.25 17.11
C CYS A 27 -1.63 -10.49 17.53
N PRO A 28 -2.93 -10.38 17.82
CA PRO A 28 -3.78 -11.54 18.08
C PRO A 28 -3.74 -12.53 16.94
N GLY A 29 -3.53 -13.80 17.26
CA GLY A 29 -3.42 -14.85 16.25
C GLY A 29 -2.04 -14.97 15.61
N ILE A 30 -1.13 -13.99 15.76
CA ILE A 30 0.25 -14.03 15.28
C ILE A 30 1.20 -13.91 16.48
N ASN A 31 1.92 -14.98 16.81
CA ASN A 31 2.77 -15.11 18.02
C ASN A 31 2.03 -15.11 19.39
N CYS A 32 0.78 -14.66 19.44
CA CYS A 32 -0.07 -14.68 20.64
C CYS A 32 -1.37 -15.47 20.43
N CYS A 33 -1.95 -15.95 21.53
CA CYS A 33 -3.15 -16.77 21.46
C CYS A 33 -4.35 -16.00 20.89
N MET A 34 -4.95 -16.54 19.82
CA MET A 34 -6.14 -15.96 19.15
C MET A 34 -7.39 -15.83 20.05
N VAL A 35 -7.42 -16.51 21.20
CA VAL A 35 -8.58 -16.48 22.11
C VAL A 35 -8.36 -15.59 23.33
N CYS A 36 -7.14 -15.55 23.87
CA CYS A 36 -6.89 -14.90 25.17
C CYS A 36 -5.69 -13.96 25.18
N GLY A 37 -4.98 -13.79 24.07
CA GLY A 37 -3.80 -12.93 23.96
C GLY A 37 -2.55 -13.43 24.69
N ALA A 38 -2.61 -14.54 25.45
CA ALA A 38 -1.44 -15.08 26.15
C ALA A 38 -0.35 -15.60 25.19
N PRO A 39 0.92 -15.69 25.62
CA PRO A 39 2.00 -16.23 24.80
C PRO A 39 1.68 -17.61 24.22
N SER A 40 1.88 -17.75 22.92
CA SER A 40 1.54 -18.98 22.21
C SER A 40 2.52 -20.12 22.53
N LYS A 41 2.01 -21.36 22.47
CA LYS A 41 2.79 -22.60 22.65
C LYS A 41 2.65 -23.55 21.46
N GLN A 42 1.64 -23.32 20.63
CA GLN A 42 1.33 -24.16 19.48
C GLN A 42 0.62 -23.33 18.41
N THR A 43 0.59 -23.87 17.19
CA THR A 43 -0.11 -23.31 16.04
C THR A 43 -1.25 -24.23 15.63
N CYS A 44 -2.22 -23.71 14.87
CA CYS A 44 -3.23 -24.54 14.23
C CYS A 44 -2.55 -25.57 13.32
N PRO A 45 -2.81 -26.88 13.46
CA PRO A 45 -2.14 -27.89 12.64
C PRO A 45 -2.55 -27.88 11.16
N ALA A 46 -3.63 -27.19 10.81
CA ALA A 46 -4.15 -27.14 9.44
C ALA A 46 -3.54 -25.99 8.61
N CYS A 47 -3.50 -24.77 9.16
CA CYS A 47 -2.93 -23.61 8.46
C CYS A 47 -1.53 -23.22 8.93
N ASN A 48 -1.08 -23.67 10.10
CA ASN A 48 0.16 -23.24 10.76
C ASN A 48 0.31 -21.72 10.99
N SER A 49 -0.71 -20.92 10.66
CA SER A 49 -0.67 -19.45 10.75
C SER A 49 -1.27 -18.90 12.04
N VAL A 50 -2.22 -19.60 12.66
CA VAL A 50 -2.92 -19.12 13.87
C VAL A 50 -2.33 -19.73 15.13
N HIS A 51 -2.03 -18.89 16.11
CA HIS A 51 -1.33 -19.26 17.33
C HIS A 51 -2.26 -19.45 18.55
N TYR A 52 -1.95 -20.42 19.41
CA TYR A 52 -2.69 -20.71 20.65
C TYR A 52 -1.78 -20.99 21.83
N CYS A 53 -2.22 -20.63 23.04
CA CYS A 53 -1.48 -20.94 24.28
C CYS A 53 -1.80 -22.34 24.84
N SER A 54 -2.87 -22.99 24.37
CA SER A 54 -3.34 -24.30 24.82
C SER A 54 -4.36 -24.93 23.86
N ASP A 55 -4.53 -26.25 23.92
CA ASP A 55 -5.58 -26.98 23.18
C ASP A 55 -6.98 -26.46 23.49
N LYS A 56 -7.23 -26.12 24.76
CA LYS A 56 -8.51 -25.55 25.19
C LYS A 56 -8.86 -24.25 24.45
N CYS A 57 -7.87 -23.38 24.22
CA CYS A 57 -8.10 -22.15 23.47
C CYS A 57 -8.33 -22.44 21.99
N MET A 58 -7.60 -23.40 21.41
CA MET A 58 -7.82 -23.82 20.03
C MET A 58 -9.20 -24.44 19.82
N GLU A 59 -9.65 -25.29 20.73
CA GLU A 59 -11.01 -25.85 20.72
C GLU A 59 -12.08 -24.78 20.94
N ALA A 60 -11.83 -23.78 21.80
CA ALA A 60 -12.76 -22.68 22.00
C ALA A 60 -12.95 -21.84 20.73
N ASP A 61 -11.87 -21.55 20.01
CA ASP A 61 -11.90 -20.82 18.73
C ASP A 61 -12.69 -21.61 17.67
N LEU A 62 -12.40 -22.91 17.53
CA LEU A 62 -13.08 -23.79 16.57
C LEU A 62 -14.58 -23.96 16.86
N ASN A 63 -14.99 -23.85 18.12
CA ASN A 63 -16.39 -23.97 18.53
C ASN A 63 -17.12 -22.62 18.56
N ASN A 64 -16.43 -21.49 18.42
CA ASN A 64 -17.05 -20.16 18.42
C ASN A 64 -17.57 -19.77 17.04
N LEU A 65 -18.21 -20.71 16.36
CA LEU A 65 -18.94 -20.46 15.13
C LEU A 65 -20.28 -19.84 15.53
N SER A 66 -20.42 -18.53 15.35
CA SER A 66 -21.72 -17.88 15.36
C SER A 66 -22.61 -18.50 14.27
N ASP A 67 -23.86 -18.79 14.63
CA ASP A 67 -24.88 -19.20 13.64
C ASP A 67 -25.32 -18.01 12.76
N ASP A 68 -24.88 -16.80 13.10
CA ASP A 68 -25.12 -15.59 12.31
C ASP A 68 -24.15 -15.55 11.13
N GLU A 69 -24.67 -15.85 9.93
CA GLU A 69 -23.89 -15.85 8.68
C GLU A 69 -23.25 -14.49 8.37
N GLU A 70 -23.73 -13.40 8.99
CA GLU A 70 -23.22 -12.04 8.80
C GLU A 70 -22.03 -11.68 9.70
N GLU A 71 -21.78 -12.41 10.80
CA GLU A 71 -20.73 -12.08 11.78
C GLU A 71 -19.85 -13.30 12.10
N ALA A 72 -18.96 -13.70 11.20
CA ALA A 72 -18.02 -14.79 11.48
C ALA A 72 -16.98 -14.36 12.53
N GLN A 73 -17.00 -14.99 13.71
CA GLN A 73 -16.01 -14.78 14.76
C GLN A 73 -14.95 -15.90 14.75
N GLY A 74 -13.68 -15.52 14.90
CA GLY A 74 -12.58 -16.47 15.10
C GLY A 74 -12.03 -17.15 13.85
N HIS A 75 -11.18 -18.16 14.06
CA HIS A 75 -10.49 -18.92 13.02
C HIS A 75 -11.38 -20.05 12.46
N THR A 76 -12.39 -19.65 11.68
CA THR A 76 -13.35 -20.59 11.07
C THR A 76 -12.69 -21.54 10.06
N PRO A 77 -13.31 -22.68 9.69
CA PRO A 77 -12.76 -23.57 8.67
C PRO A 77 -12.50 -22.90 7.30
N ALA A 78 -13.30 -21.89 6.93
CA ALA A 78 -13.11 -21.13 5.69
C ALA A 78 -11.84 -20.27 5.76
N VAL A 79 -11.66 -19.52 6.87
CA VAL A 79 -10.44 -18.75 7.13
C VAL A 79 -9.23 -19.66 7.24
N CYS A 80 -9.35 -20.77 7.95
CA CYS A 80 -8.30 -21.77 8.08
C CYS A 80 -7.84 -22.29 6.72
N LYS A 81 -8.79 -22.57 5.82
CA LYS A 81 -8.48 -23.00 4.46
C LYS A 81 -7.77 -21.89 3.66
N LEU A 82 -8.23 -20.65 3.73
CA LEU A 82 -7.59 -19.49 3.08
C LEU A 82 -6.15 -19.30 3.59
N LEU A 83 -5.97 -19.27 4.91
CA LEU A 83 -4.65 -19.18 5.53
C LEU A 83 -3.77 -20.38 5.15
N SER A 84 -4.33 -21.59 5.09
CA SER A 84 -3.58 -22.77 4.67
C SER A 84 -3.07 -22.65 3.22
N SER A 85 -3.84 -22.02 2.32
CA SER A 85 -3.40 -21.75 0.94
C SER A 85 -2.38 -20.60 0.84
N CYS A 86 -2.36 -19.67 1.79
CA CYS A 86 -1.33 -18.63 1.87
C CYS A 86 -0.05 -19.13 2.55
N SER A 87 -0.15 -20.16 3.38
CA SER A 87 0.96 -20.72 4.17
C SER A 87 1.79 -21.78 3.44
N SER A 88 1.37 -22.23 2.25
CA SER A 88 2.30 -22.92 1.37
C SER A 88 3.34 -21.89 0.93
N PRO A 89 4.65 -22.15 1.06
CA PRO A 89 5.69 -21.35 0.42
C PRO A 89 5.67 -21.60 -1.10
N ASP A 90 4.48 -21.58 -1.70
CA ASP A 90 4.32 -21.62 -3.14
C ASP A 90 4.90 -20.32 -3.65
N LYS A 91 6.01 -20.49 -4.36
CA LYS A 91 6.89 -19.45 -4.87
C LYS A 91 6.17 -18.42 -5.75
N ASP A 92 4.95 -18.73 -6.16
CA ASP A 92 4.10 -17.89 -6.98
C ASP A 92 3.38 -16.79 -6.17
N SER A 93 3.11 -16.99 -4.86
CA SER A 93 2.43 -15.96 -4.04
C SER A 93 3.32 -14.74 -3.80
N CYS A 94 4.55 -14.94 -3.30
CA CYS A 94 5.51 -13.85 -3.11
C CYS A 94 5.89 -13.17 -4.44
N ARG A 95 5.92 -13.92 -5.55
CA ARG A 95 6.16 -13.33 -6.87
C ARG A 95 5.00 -12.43 -7.30
N SER A 96 3.75 -12.87 -7.06
CA SER A 96 2.57 -12.07 -7.39
C SER A 96 2.53 -10.77 -6.61
N GLU A 97 2.91 -10.76 -5.33
CA GLU A 97 2.96 -9.55 -4.50
C GLU A 97 4.06 -8.60 -4.96
N LEU A 98 5.27 -9.09 -5.24
CA LEU A 98 6.39 -8.25 -5.67
C LEU A 98 6.16 -7.67 -7.08
N GLU A 99 5.72 -8.48 -8.05
CA GLU A 99 5.39 -8.03 -9.40
C GLU A 99 4.05 -7.24 -9.44
N SER A 100 3.27 -7.24 -8.36
CA SER A 100 1.99 -6.52 -8.31
C SER A 100 2.18 -5.01 -8.34
N TYR A 101 3.24 -4.43 -7.74
CA TYR A 101 3.34 -2.98 -7.64
C TYR A 101 3.59 -2.30 -9.00
N PRO A 102 4.60 -2.71 -9.80
CA PRO A 102 4.78 -2.17 -11.14
C PRO A 102 3.54 -2.35 -12.01
N SER A 103 2.92 -3.54 -11.93
CA SER A 103 1.72 -3.88 -12.69
C SER A 103 0.52 -3.03 -12.27
N THR A 104 0.33 -2.81 -10.97
CA THR A 104 -0.75 -1.99 -10.40
C THR A 104 -0.57 -0.54 -10.80
N LEU A 105 0.64 -0.02 -10.72
CA LEU A 105 0.96 1.33 -11.18
C LEU A 105 0.63 1.50 -12.67
N SER A 106 1.08 0.57 -13.52
CA SER A 106 0.77 0.60 -14.96
C SER A 106 -0.73 0.53 -15.23
N ASN A 107 -1.44 -0.43 -14.60
CA ASN A 107 -2.87 -0.59 -14.74
C ASN A 107 -3.64 0.65 -14.31
N LEU A 108 -3.27 1.26 -13.18
CA LEU A 108 -3.90 2.49 -12.70
C LEU A 108 -3.71 3.63 -13.70
N LEU A 109 -2.49 3.83 -14.19
CA LEU A 109 -2.20 4.87 -15.18
C LEU A 109 -3.01 4.70 -16.46
N LEU A 110 -3.21 3.45 -16.91
CA LEU A 110 -3.91 3.17 -18.16
C LEU A 110 -5.44 3.11 -18.03
N SER A 111 -5.95 2.71 -16.86
CA SER A 111 -7.38 2.42 -16.70
C SER A 111 -8.14 3.45 -15.89
N HIS A 112 -7.49 4.18 -14.97
CA HIS A 112 -8.20 5.04 -14.05
C HIS A 112 -8.35 6.48 -14.61
N PRO A 113 -9.60 6.98 -14.79
CA PRO A 113 -9.85 8.26 -15.48
C PRO A 113 -9.15 9.48 -14.88
N SER A 114 -8.90 9.47 -13.56
CA SER A 114 -8.23 10.60 -12.89
C SER A 114 -6.78 10.84 -13.35
N PHE A 115 -6.11 9.84 -13.93
CA PHE A 115 -4.75 10.01 -14.46
C PHE A 115 -4.75 10.42 -15.95
N GLU A 116 -5.87 10.28 -16.65
CA GLU A 116 -5.96 10.64 -18.07
C GLU A 116 -5.49 12.08 -18.36
N PRO A 117 -5.92 13.12 -17.62
CA PRO A 117 -5.52 14.51 -17.90
C PRO A 117 -4.01 14.75 -17.75
N ILE A 118 -3.36 14.12 -16.76
CA ILE A 118 -1.93 14.32 -16.51
C ILE A 118 -1.07 13.60 -17.55
N LEU A 119 -1.51 12.43 -18.04
CA LEU A 119 -0.80 11.69 -19.08
C LEU A 119 -0.91 12.41 -20.42
N PHE A 120 -2.10 12.89 -20.80
CA PHE A 120 -2.29 13.68 -22.03
C PHE A 120 -1.57 15.03 -22.00
N SER A 121 -1.58 15.71 -20.86
CA SER A 121 -0.81 16.96 -20.69
C SER A 121 0.68 16.71 -20.87
N SER A 122 1.15 15.49 -20.60
CA SER A 122 2.55 15.11 -20.70
C SER A 122 2.95 14.71 -22.11
N SER A 123 2.08 14.04 -22.85
CA SER A 123 2.34 13.66 -24.25
C SER A 123 2.33 14.86 -25.22
N SER A 124 1.53 15.89 -24.94
CA SER A 124 1.31 17.03 -25.84
C SER A 124 2.44 18.06 -25.86
N SER A 125 3.28 18.10 -24.83
CA SER A 125 4.29 19.14 -24.68
C SER A 125 5.63 18.69 -25.27
N SER A 126 6.00 19.28 -26.41
CA SER A 126 7.26 18.99 -27.09
C SER A 126 8.50 19.29 -26.25
N SER A 127 8.37 20.18 -25.26
CA SER A 127 9.43 20.61 -24.34
C SER A 127 9.41 19.93 -22.98
N ARG A 128 8.42 19.05 -22.70
CA ARG A 128 8.33 18.42 -21.38
C ARG A 128 9.45 17.41 -21.17
N LYS A 129 9.94 17.40 -19.94
CA LYS A 129 10.86 16.40 -19.39
C LYS A 129 10.12 15.05 -19.26
N ALA A 130 10.84 14.00 -18.86
CA ALA A 130 10.24 12.70 -18.54
C ALA A 130 9.08 12.85 -17.54
N PHE A 131 8.07 11.99 -17.64
CA PHE A 131 6.98 11.91 -16.68
C PHE A 131 7.54 11.38 -15.35
N GLN A 132 7.45 12.17 -14.30
CA GLN A 132 8.14 11.88 -13.05
C GLN A 132 7.19 11.25 -12.02
N VAL A 133 7.56 10.07 -11.53
CA VAL A 133 6.86 9.37 -10.45
C VAL A 133 7.76 9.34 -9.23
N HIS A 134 7.30 9.90 -8.12
CA HIS A 134 7.98 9.75 -6.84
C HIS A 134 7.35 8.61 -6.06
N VAL A 135 8.17 7.64 -5.68
CA VAL A 135 7.77 6.52 -4.83
C VAL A 135 8.31 6.78 -3.43
N VAL A 136 7.43 7.07 -2.49
CA VAL A 136 7.77 7.47 -1.12
C VAL A 136 7.45 6.35 -0.16
N GLY A 137 8.36 6.10 0.79
CA GLY A 137 8.27 4.97 1.71
C GLY A 137 8.95 3.71 1.18
N ALA A 138 9.75 3.81 0.11
CA ALA A 138 10.41 2.65 -0.50
C ALA A 138 11.53 2.11 0.41
N GLU A 139 11.58 0.79 0.57
CA GLU A 139 12.60 0.08 1.33
C GLU A 139 13.19 -1.11 0.55
N LYS A 140 14.45 -1.43 0.85
CA LYS A 140 15.12 -2.62 0.32
C LYS A 140 14.49 -3.89 0.90
N GLY A 141 14.11 -4.82 0.01
CA GLY A 141 13.50 -6.10 0.42
C GLY A 141 11.97 -6.08 0.43
N SER A 142 11.37 -4.90 0.38
CA SER A 142 9.94 -4.70 0.15
C SER A 142 9.73 -4.30 -1.32
N GLU A 143 9.77 -3.01 -1.63
CA GLU A 143 9.52 -2.48 -2.98
C GLU A 143 10.73 -2.65 -3.91
N LEU A 144 11.93 -2.68 -3.34
CA LEU A 144 13.18 -2.89 -4.07
C LEU A 144 13.77 -4.25 -3.70
N TRP A 145 13.10 -5.33 -4.11
CA TRP A 145 13.52 -6.69 -3.84
C TRP A 145 14.83 -7.06 -4.56
N THR A 146 15.71 -7.79 -3.90
CA THR A 146 17.05 -8.09 -4.43
C THR A 146 17.04 -9.21 -5.47
N GLU A 147 17.87 -9.05 -6.51
CA GLU A 147 18.13 -10.08 -7.55
C GLU A 147 18.73 -11.39 -6.97
N GLU A 148 19.36 -11.32 -5.79
CA GLU A 148 20.12 -12.43 -5.21
C GLU A 148 19.25 -13.48 -4.48
N GLY A 149 17.93 -13.28 -4.38
CA GLY A 149 17.00 -14.16 -3.67
C GLY A 149 16.02 -14.91 -4.58
N SER A 150 16.42 -16.08 -5.07
CA SER A 150 15.55 -17.27 -5.18
C SER A 150 14.30 -17.32 -6.11
N PHE A 151 13.96 -16.30 -6.90
CA PHE A 151 12.70 -16.33 -7.70
C PHE A 151 12.84 -16.32 -9.23
N GLY A 152 14.05 -16.43 -9.79
CA GLY A 152 14.25 -16.75 -11.21
C GLY A 152 13.33 -16.03 -12.20
N ALA A 153 13.55 -14.73 -12.43
CA ALA A 153 13.81 -14.18 -13.77
C ALA A 153 13.77 -12.64 -13.86
N CYS A 154 13.18 -11.92 -12.90
CA CYS A 154 12.95 -10.48 -13.05
C CYS A 154 13.23 -9.75 -11.72
N GLY A 155 14.23 -8.88 -11.69
CA GLY A 155 14.42 -7.96 -10.57
C GLY A 155 13.37 -6.85 -10.63
N TRP A 156 13.29 -6.03 -9.57
CA TRP A 156 12.39 -4.87 -9.56
C TRP A 156 12.65 -3.94 -10.76
N ARG A 157 13.91 -3.85 -11.21
CA ARG A 157 14.31 -3.04 -12.36
C ARG A 157 13.56 -3.43 -13.62
N GLU A 158 13.63 -4.71 -13.95
CA GLU A 158 13.01 -5.28 -15.14
C GLU A 158 11.47 -5.21 -15.03
N ALA A 159 10.90 -5.44 -13.84
CA ALA A 159 9.46 -5.36 -13.63
C ALA A 159 8.90 -3.94 -13.83
N TYR A 160 9.56 -2.91 -13.28
CA TYR A 160 9.19 -1.51 -13.53
C TYR A 160 9.45 -1.07 -14.97
N ALA A 161 10.53 -1.55 -15.59
CA ALA A 161 10.82 -1.29 -17.00
C ALA A 161 9.71 -1.83 -17.91
N GLU A 162 9.34 -3.10 -17.74
CA GLU A 162 8.31 -3.77 -18.54
C GLU A 162 6.95 -3.08 -18.37
N ALA A 163 6.52 -2.87 -17.13
CA ALA A 163 5.23 -2.27 -16.82
C ALA A 163 5.08 -0.85 -17.40
N LEU A 164 6.13 -0.01 -17.29
CA LEU A 164 6.05 1.40 -17.71
C LEU A 164 6.43 1.63 -19.19
N ASP A 165 7.18 0.71 -19.81
CA ASP A 165 7.38 0.74 -21.26
C ASP A 165 6.05 0.57 -22.01
N GLU A 166 5.16 -0.29 -21.51
CA GLU A 166 3.79 -0.43 -22.02
C GLU A 166 3.00 0.88 -21.89
N VAL A 167 3.04 1.52 -20.71
CA VAL A 167 2.36 2.80 -20.50
C VAL A 167 2.88 3.86 -21.48
N CYS A 168 4.19 3.91 -21.74
CA CYS A 168 4.75 4.83 -22.73
C CYS A 168 4.15 4.63 -24.13
N GLU A 169 3.93 3.37 -24.52
CA GLU A 169 3.41 3.03 -25.84
C GLU A 169 1.92 3.36 -25.98
N VAL A 170 1.13 3.01 -24.96
CA VAL A 170 -0.32 3.21 -24.97
C VAL A 170 -0.70 4.68 -24.76
N ALA A 171 -0.07 5.36 -23.79
CA ALA A 171 -0.39 6.75 -23.44
C ALA A 171 0.41 7.80 -24.24
N GLY A 172 1.34 7.37 -25.10
CA GLY A 172 2.18 8.28 -25.89
C GLY A 172 3.16 9.11 -25.05
N ILE A 173 3.58 8.59 -23.90
CA ILE A 173 4.57 9.22 -23.02
C ILE A 173 5.97 8.90 -23.55
N LYS A 174 6.84 9.91 -23.61
CA LYS A 174 8.19 9.74 -24.16
C LYS A 174 9.08 8.87 -23.27
N SER A 175 9.00 9.10 -21.95
CA SER A 175 9.84 8.43 -20.96
C SER A 175 9.31 8.67 -19.54
N PHE A 176 9.61 7.75 -18.63
CA PHE A 176 9.40 7.84 -17.18
C PHE A 176 10.71 8.07 -16.43
N GLU A 177 10.63 8.85 -15.36
CA GLU A 177 11.67 8.97 -14.33
C GLU A 177 11.09 8.57 -12.97
N LEU A 178 11.55 7.44 -12.45
CA LEU A 178 11.19 6.94 -11.12
C LEU A 178 12.16 7.50 -10.08
N VAL A 179 11.64 8.06 -9.00
CA VAL A 179 12.43 8.52 -7.86
C VAL A 179 11.98 7.77 -6.63
N PHE A 180 12.76 6.78 -6.21
CA PHE A 180 12.51 6.03 -4.98
C PHE A 180 13.12 6.79 -3.81
N VAL A 181 12.29 7.16 -2.84
CA VAL A 181 12.67 7.86 -1.63
C VAL A 181 12.32 7.00 -0.44
N GLY A 182 13.34 6.66 0.35
CA GLY A 182 13.12 6.04 1.63
C GLY A 182 14.38 5.68 2.40
N LEU A 183 14.18 5.09 3.57
CA LEU A 183 15.26 4.67 4.46
C LEU A 183 15.91 3.37 3.96
N ASN A 184 17.17 3.16 4.34
CA ASN A 184 17.94 1.94 4.05
C ASN A 184 18.14 1.65 2.54
N LEU A 185 17.92 2.65 1.68
CA LEU A 185 18.18 2.53 0.26
C LEU A 185 19.68 2.64 -0.06
N GLU A 186 20.14 1.87 -1.05
CA GLU A 186 21.46 2.10 -1.62
C GLU A 186 21.38 3.33 -2.53
N GLU A 187 21.95 4.46 -2.11
CA GLU A 187 22.00 5.65 -2.95
C GLU A 187 22.70 5.31 -4.27
N LYS A 188 21.97 5.51 -5.36
CA LYS A 188 22.46 5.31 -6.72
C LYS A 188 22.11 6.55 -7.51
N GLY A 189 23.06 6.97 -8.35
CA GLY A 189 22.76 7.97 -9.38
C GLY A 189 21.66 7.47 -10.31
N VAL A 190 21.23 8.31 -11.25
CA VAL A 190 20.21 7.93 -12.23
C VAL A 190 20.67 6.70 -13.00
N GLU A 191 19.93 5.61 -12.84
CA GLU A 191 20.10 4.33 -13.49
C GLU A 191 19.06 4.20 -14.62
N ARG A 192 19.48 3.71 -15.78
CA ARG A 192 18.58 3.49 -16.90
C ARG A 192 18.07 2.05 -16.85
N LEU A 193 16.76 1.88 -16.64
CA LEU A 193 16.11 0.55 -16.56
C LEU A 193 15.73 0.04 -17.96
N SER A 194 15.27 0.93 -18.84
CA SER A 194 14.93 0.63 -20.24
C SER A 194 15.28 1.80 -21.17
N ASN A 195 14.89 1.72 -22.44
CA ASN A 195 15.03 2.85 -23.34
C ASN A 195 14.17 4.07 -22.95
N LYS A 196 13.08 3.86 -22.22
CA LYS A 196 12.11 4.90 -21.84
C LYS A 196 12.00 5.08 -20.33
N VAL A 197 12.54 4.18 -19.52
CA VAL A 197 12.43 4.23 -18.06
C VAL A 197 13.80 4.41 -17.43
N SER A 198 13.93 5.40 -16.55
CA SER A 198 15.07 5.56 -15.64
C SER A 198 14.61 5.63 -14.19
N ALA A 199 15.48 5.26 -13.26
CA ALA A 199 15.21 5.30 -11.84
C ALA A 199 16.38 5.90 -11.06
N CYS A 200 16.12 6.51 -9.90
CA CYS A 200 17.13 6.81 -8.90
C CYS A 200 16.61 6.47 -7.50
N CYS A 201 17.53 6.16 -6.59
CA CYS A 201 17.23 5.84 -5.20
C CYS A 201 17.87 6.90 -4.30
N ILE A 202 17.07 7.45 -3.39
CA ILE A 202 17.50 8.47 -2.43
C ILE A 202 17.30 7.90 -1.03
N ASN A 203 18.41 7.72 -0.30
CA ASN A 203 18.39 7.21 1.06
C ASN A 203 18.15 8.34 2.05
N SER A 204 16.90 8.76 2.17
CA SER A 204 16.50 9.86 3.02
C SER A 204 15.02 9.76 3.31
N LYS A 205 14.58 10.40 4.39
CA LYS A 205 13.17 10.78 4.53
C LYS A 205 12.83 11.86 3.52
N TYR A 206 11.58 11.94 3.09
CA TYR A 206 11.17 12.89 2.06
C TYR A 206 11.22 14.34 2.58
N GLU A 207 10.80 14.56 3.81
CA GLU A 207 10.85 15.85 4.51
C GLU A 207 12.27 16.41 4.68
N ASP A 208 13.28 15.54 4.68
CA ASP A 208 14.69 15.90 4.77
C ASP A 208 15.30 16.27 3.40
N LEU A 209 14.57 16.06 2.30
CA LEU A 209 15.05 16.35 0.97
C LEU A 209 15.15 17.85 0.75
N LYS A 210 16.40 18.33 0.68
CA LYS A 210 16.65 19.71 0.25
C LYS A 210 16.30 19.84 -1.23
N PRO A 211 15.64 20.94 -1.67
CA PRO A 211 15.36 21.20 -3.09
C PRO A 211 16.61 21.19 -4.00
N SER A 212 17.80 21.35 -3.41
CA SER A 212 19.08 21.27 -4.13
C SER A 212 19.53 19.84 -4.47
N ASN A 213 19.02 18.83 -3.76
CA ASN A 213 19.53 17.46 -3.77
C ASN A 213 18.68 16.55 -4.67
N PHE A 214 18.82 16.71 -5.99
CA PHE A 214 18.16 15.90 -7.03
C PHE A 214 16.66 16.12 -7.26
N VAL A 215 15.84 16.37 -6.24
CA VAL A 215 14.40 16.67 -6.45
C VAL A 215 14.20 18.13 -6.86
N LYS A 216 14.69 18.47 -8.06
CA LYS A 216 14.50 19.80 -8.65
C LYS A 216 13.12 20.01 -9.25
N THR A 217 12.29 18.97 -9.27
CA THR A 217 11.01 18.97 -9.95
C THR A 217 9.94 18.38 -9.05
N THR A 218 8.79 19.05 -9.04
CA THR A 218 7.53 18.53 -8.53
C THR A 218 7.19 17.24 -9.30
N PRO A 219 6.82 16.14 -8.63
CA PRO A 219 6.40 14.94 -9.34
C PRO A 219 5.12 15.18 -10.14
N ASP A 220 4.97 14.47 -11.26
CA ASP A 220 3.69 14.40 -11.98
C ASP A 220 2.72 13.43 -11.27
N LEU A 221 3.26 12.44 -10.56
CA LEU A 221 2.52 11.45 -9.77
C LEU A 221 3.27 11.10 -8.49
N LEU A 222 2.53 10.97 -7.38
CA LEU A 222 3.05 10.51 -6.10
C LEU A 222 2.54 9.09 -5.79
N THR A 223 3.43 8.16 -5.53
CA THR A 223 3.10 6.82 -5.02
C THR A 223 3.54 6.72 -3.57
N LEU A 224 2.62 6.35 -2.68
CA LEU A 224 2.85 6.23 -1.25
C LEU A 224 2.80 4.76 -0.85
N PHE A 225 3.85 4.26 -0.22
CA PHE A 225 3.91 2.90 0.32
C PHE A 225 3.70 2.93 1.83
N ASN A 226 2.69 2.21 2.32
CA ASN A 226 2.35 2.08 3.74
C ASN A 226 2.21 3.46 4.42
N ALA A 227 1.38 4.32 3.82
CA ALA A 227 1.26 5.72 4.23
C ALA A 227 0.36 5.92 5.44
N GLY A 228 0.94 6.46 6.51
CA GLY A 228 0.20 6.82 7.71
C GLY A 228 0.55 5.90 8.87
N PHE A 229 -0.39 5.07 9.30
CA PHE A 229 -0.29 4.30 10.55
C PHE A 229 0.79 3.21 10.48
N THR A 230 0.99 2.63 9.31
CA THR A 230 1.70 1.36 9.13
C THR A 230 3.21 1.50 9.02
N CYS A 231 3.70 2.73 8.77
CA CYS A 231 5.12 3.06 8.77
C CYS A 231 5.40 4.30 9.66
N PRO A 232 5.57 4.12 10.98
CA PRO A 232 5.78 5.23 11.92
C PRO A 232 7.14 5.91 11.76
N ASP A 233 8.05 5.33 10.97
CA ASP A 233 9.37 5.88 10.71
C ASP A 233 9.33 7.17 9.87
N TYR A 234 8.21 7.45 9.19
CA TYR A 234 8.00 8.68 8.42
C TYR A 234 7.07 9.66 9.14
N ASP A 235 7.45 10.94 9.14
CA ASP A 235 6.48 12.01 9.35
C ASP A 235 5.68 12.19 8.06
N TRP A 236 4.66 11.35 7.85
CA TRP A 236 3.83 11.39 6.64
C TRP A 236 3.16 12.74 6.43
N ALA A 237 2.79 13.43 7.50
CA ALA A 237 2.19 14.76 7.41
C ALA A 237 3.22 15.78 6.91
N GLY A 238 4.42 15.79 7.50
CA GLY A 238 5.53 16.63 7.04
C GLY A 238 5.99 16.31 5.62
N THR A 239 6.05 15.01 5.26
CA THR A 239 6.34 14.51 3.92
C THR A 239 5.35 15.06 2.90
N LEU A 240 4.04 14.83 3.10
CA LEU A 240 3.01 15.24 2.15
C LEU A 240 2.92 16.77 2.04
N GLN A 241 3.04 17.50 3.16
CA GLN A 241 3.11 18.96 3.13
C GLN A 241 4.33 19.45 2.34
N SER A 242 5.47 18.79 2.47
CA SER A 242 6.70 19.13 1.71
C SER A 242 6.54 18.86 0.21
N VAL A 243 5.86 17.77 -0.18
CA VAL A 243 5.54 17.50 -1.58
C VAL A 243 4.60 18.57 -2.13
N LEU A 244 3.48 18.81 -1.44
CA LEU A 244 2.39 19.67 -1.90
C LEU A 244 2.75 21.16 -1.89
N SER A 245 3.58 21.62 -0.95
CA SER A 245 4.03 23.02 -0.91
C SER A 245 4.91 23.42 -2.11
N ASN A 246 5.55 22.44 -2.75
CA ASN A 246 6.32 22.65 -3.97
C ASN A 246 5.49 22.44 -5.24
N ALA A 247 4.21 22.06 -5.10
CA ALA A 247 3.33 21.78 -6.22
C ALA A 247 2.62 23.04 -6.72
N ILE A 248 2.58 23.21 -8.05
CA ILE A 248 1.66 24.16 -8.66
C ILE A 248 0.37 23.40 -8.97
N GLY A 249 -0.54 23.36 -8.00
CA GLY A 249 -1.83 22.68 -8.11
C GLY A 249 -1.89 21.35 -7.37
N THR A 250 -2.84 20.51 -7.75
CA THR A 250 -3.06 19.19 -7.15
C THR A 250 -2.14 18.16 -7.79
N ILE A 251 -1.40 17.41 -6.97
CA ILE A 251 -0.65 16.24 -7.42
C ILE A 251 -1.55 15.01 -7.21
N PRO A 252 -1.86 14.26 -8.27
CA PRO A 252 -2.53 12.99 -8.10
C PRO A 252 -1.61 12.02 -7.38
N PHE A 253 -2.17 11.21 -6.50
CA PHE A 253 -1.41 10.21 -5.78
C PHE A 253 -2.11 8.85 -5.78
N PHE A 254 -1.33 7.83 -5.53
CA PHE A 254 -1.78 6.46 -5.31
C PHE A 254 -1.13 5.94 -4.03
N ALA A 255 -1.93 5.39 -3.13
CA ALA A 255 -1.45 4.76 -1.90
C ALA A 255 -1.57 3.24 -2.02
N THR A 256 -0.57 2.52 -1.54
CA THR A 256 -0.53 1.07 -1.54
C THR A 256 0.06 0.57 -0.24
N SER A 257 -0.41 -0.58 0.23
CA SER A 257 -0.03 -1.18 1.51
C SER A 257 0.10 -2.68 1.36
N ASN A 258 0.78 -3.36 2.28
CA ASN A 258 1.02 -4.80 2.18
C ASN A 258 -0.26 -5.64 2.39
N SER A 259 -1.27 -5.07 3.05
CA SER A 259 -2.56 -5.72 3.29
C SER A 259 -3.76 -4.79 3.10
N GLU A 260 -4.93 -5.40 2.92
CA GLU A 260 -6.20 -4.67 2.80
C GLU A 260 -6.54 -3.86 4.05
N LEU A 261 -6.27 -4.41 5.24
CA LEU A 261 -6.52 -3.72 6.51
C LEU A 261 -5.58 -2.51 6.69
N GLU A 262 -4.31 -2.66 6.31
CA GLU A 262 -3.36 -1.55 6.28
C GLU A 262 -3.81 -0.46 5.31
N ASN A 263 -4.26 -0.83 4.11
CA ASN A 263 -4.76 0.11 3.12
C ASN A 263 -5.97 0.90 3.66
N LEU A 264 -6.91 0.26 4.36
CA LEU A 264 -8.04 0.95 4.99
C LEU A 264 -7.57 1.98 6.03
N ASN A 265 -6.63 1.61 6.90
CA ASN A 265 -6.09 2.50 7.92
C ASN A 265 -5.31 3.68 7.30
N ASP A 266 -4.50 3.41 6.27
CA ASP A 266 -3.72 4.42 5.57
C ASP A 266 -4.64 5.43 4.86
N VAL A 267 -5.70 4.94 4.22
CA VAL A 267 -6.74 5.76 3.61
C VAL A 267 -7.50 6.62 4.64
N GLU A 268 -7.93 6.04 5.76
CA GLU A 268 -8.61 6.76 6.84
C GLU A 268 -7.70 7.85 7.42
N TRP A 269 -6.40 7.56 7.56
CA TRP A 269 -5.42 8.52 8.03
C TRP A 269 -5.27 9.70 7.04
N LEU A 270 -5.21 9.43 5.74
CA LEU A 270 -5.11 10.47 4.70
C LEU A 270 -6.34 11.38 4.68
N ASP A 271 -7.55 10.83 4.84
CA ASP A 271 -8.80 11.60 4.88
C ASP A 271 -8.89 12.45 6.15
N SER A 272 -8.58 11.84 7.31
CA SER A 272 -8.61 12.51 8.61
C SER A 272 -7.66 13.71 8.70
N ASN A 273 -6.54 13.67 7.95
CA ASN A 273 -5.56 14.75 7.89
C ASN A 273 -5.80 15.72 6.72
N GLY A 274 -6.86 15.52 5.93
CA GLY A 274 -7.24 16.40 4.82
C GLY A 274 -6.31 16.33 3.61
N PHE A 275 -5.59 15.21 3.43
CA PHE A 275 -4.78 14.96 2.24
C PHE A 275 -5.58 14.35 1.10
N CYS A 276 -6.72 13.72 1.41
CA CYS A 276 -7.72 13.32 0.44
C CYS A 276 -9.12 13.66 0.93
N SER A 277 -10.08 13.56 0.01
CA SER A 277 -11.50 13.66 0.33
C SER A 277 -12.23 12.60 -0.47
N PHE A 278 -12.97 11.73 0.21
CA PHE A 278 -13.89 10.82 -0.45
C PHE A 278 -15.22 11.51 -0.66
N ASP A 279 -15.60 11.77 -1.92
CA ASP A 279 -16.97 12.12 -2.26
C ASP A 279 -17.85 10.87 -2.12
N LEU A 280 -18.10 10.44 -0.88
CA LEU A 280 -19.04 9.35 -0.56
C LEU A 280 -20.49 9.75 -0.84
N ASP A 281 -20.74 11.02 -1.13
CA ASP A 281 -22.07 11.57 -1.43
C ASP A 281 -22.53 11.37 -2.89
N GLY A 282 -21.78 10.60 -3.70
CA GLY A 282 -22.11 10.29 -5.10
C GLY A 282 -23.48 9.64 -5.32
N ASP A 283 -24.09 9.05 -4.28
CA ASP A 283 -25.43 8.45 -4.35
C ASP A 283 -26.58 9.38 -3.92
N ARG A 284 -26.31 10.67 -3.66
CA ARG A 284 -27.36 11.69 -3.44
C ARG A 284 -27.58 12.63 -4.62
N ALA A 285 -27.20 12.22 -5.83
CA ALA A 285 -27.61 12.88 -7.07
C ALA A 285 -29.10 12.63 -7.38
N GLY A 286 -29.98 13.18 -6.54
CA GLY A 286 -31.44 13.09 -6.69
C GLY A 286 -32.25 14.08 -5.85
N GLY A 287 -31.63 15.12 -5.29
CA GLY A 287 -32.34 16.15 -4.55
C GLY A 287 -31.82 17.55 -4.88
N ASP A 288 -32.64 18.34 -5.55
CA ASP A 288 -32.44 19.78 -5.75
C ASP A 288 -32.19 20.47 -4.40
N GLY A 289 -30.93 20.75 -4.09
CA GLY A 289 -30.51 21.43 -2.89
C GLY A 289 -29.25 22.24 -3.15
N VAL A 290 -29.44 23.55 -3.34
CA VAL A 290 -28.36 24.53 -3.45
C VAL A 290 -27.46 24.45 -2.21
N GLY A 291 -26.30 23.82 -2.34
CA GLY A 291 -25.30 23.66 -1.28
C GLY A 291 -24.11 24.60 -1.48
N GLU A 292 -23.86 25.46 -0.49
CA GLU A 292 -22.78 26.43 -0.41
C GLU A 292 -21.39 25.79 -0.52
N THR A 293 -20.55 26.33 -1.40
CA THR A 293 -19.13 26.01 -1.50
C THR A 293 -18.40 26.58 -0.27
N ARG A 294 -17.98 25.73 0.66
CA ARG A 294 -17.04 26.11 1.73
C ARG A 294 -15.62 26.17 1.15
N THR A 295 -15.21 27.33 0.67
CA THR A 295 -13.78 27.63 0.50
C THR A 295 -13.16 27.86 1.87
N ARG A 296 -12.36 26.90 2.34
CA ARG A 296 -11.49 27.10 3.50
C ARG A 296 -10.17 27.68 2.98
N THR A 297 -10.04 29.01 3.07
CA THR A 297 -8.77 29.70 2.86
C THR A 297 -7.86 29.46 4.07
N SER A 298 -6.66 28.93 3.83
CA SER A 298 -5.46 29.27 4.59
C SER A 298 -4.68 30.32 3.82
#